data_AF-A0A438BLY9-F1
#
_entry.id   AF-A0A438BLY9-F1
#
_cell.length_a   1.000
_cell.length_b   1.000
_cell.length_c   1.000
_cell.angle_alpha   90.00
_cell.angle_beta   90.00
_cell.angle_gamma   90.00
#
_symmetry.space_group_name_H-M   'P 1'
#
loop_
_entity.id
_entity.type
_entity.pdbx_description
1 polymer ?
#
loop_
_entity_poly.entity_id
_entity_poly.type
_entity_poly.pdbx_seq_one_letter_code
_entity_poly.pdbx_strand_id
1 'polypeptide(L)'
;MIDESEKAEWTDLTPDASPSTFTWYKHGKRQAWVNGHHIGRYWTRVAPKDGCGKCDYRGHYHTSKCATNCGNPTQIWYHIPRSWLQASNNLLVLFEETGGKPFEISVKSRSTQTICAEVSESHYPSLQNWSPSDFIDQNSKNKMTPEMHLQCDDGHTISSIEFASYGTPQGSCQMFSQGQCHAPNSLALVSK
;
A
#
# COMPACT_ATOMS: atom_id res chain seq x y z
N MET A 1 29.85 7.00 31.97
CA MET A 1 30.55 6.42 30.81
C MET A 1 29.68 5.29 30.31
N ILE A 2 29.01 5.29 29.17
CA ILE A 2 28.80 6.24 28.07
C ILE A 2 27.30 6.12 27.77
N ASP A 3 26.61 7.26 27.69
CA ASP A 3 25.23 7.34 27.24
C ASP A 3 25.24 7.16 25.72
N GLU A 4 24.95 5.94 25.25
CA GLU A 4 24.72 5.69 23.83
C GLU A 4 23.34 6.23 23.47
N SER A 5 23.31 7.52 23.13
CA SER A 5 22.17 8.13 22.45
C SER A 5 21.96 7.39 21.12
N GLU A 6 20.96 6.51 21.06
CA GLU A 6 20.47 5.96 19.80
C GLU A 6 20.02 7.12 18.92
N LYS A 7 20.73 7.30 17.80
CA LYS A 7 20.59 8.44 16.91
C LYS A 7 19.27 8.33 16.15
N ALA A 8 18.48 9.40 16.16
CA ALA A 8 17.42 9.60 15.18
C ALA A 8 18.05 9.54 13.77
N GLU A 9 17.52 8.67 12.90
CA GLU A 9 17.98 8.58 11.53
C GLU A 9 17.42 9.74 10.70
N TRP A 10 18.31 10.60 10.21
CA TRP A 10 17.97 11.64 9.25
C TRP A 10 17.73 11.00 7.88
N THR A 11 16.61 11.32 7.24
CA THR A 11 16.32 10.91 5.86
C THR A 11 16.31 12.15 4.97
N ASP A 12 17.13 12.14 3.93
CA ASP A 12 17.09 13.17 2.89
C ASP A 12 15.82 13.01 2.06
N LEU A 13 14.97 14.04 2.09
CA LEU A 13 13.72 14.07 1.33
C LEU A 13 13.94 14.87 0.05
N THR A 14 13.93 14.21 -1.11
CA THR A 14 13.98 14.92 -2.39
C THR A 14 12.68 15.70 -2.63
N PRO A 15 12.72 16.88 -3.27
CA PRO A 15 11.54 17.70 -3.56
C PRO A 15 10.45 16.98 -4.36
N ASP A 16 10.86 16.12 -5.30
CA ASP A 16 9.97 15.49 -6.29
C ASP A 16 9.58 14.04 -5.97
N ALA A 17 10.00 13.50 -4.83
CA ALA A 17 9.64 12.14 -4.44
C ALA A 17 8.28 12.08 -3.73
N SER A 18 7.62 10.93 -3.94
CA SER A 18 6.39 10.40 -3.35
C SER A 18 6.07 10.89 -1.92
N PRO A 19 4.78 10.89 -1.51
CA PRO A 19 4.35 11.39 -0.21
C PRO A 19 5.24 10.88 0.93
N SER A 20 5.86 11.81 1.64
CA SER A 20 6.68 11.51 2.82
C SER A 20 5.74 11.03 3.92
N THR A 21 5.74 9.73 4.19
CA THR A 21 4.87 9.14 5.20
C THR A 21 5.65 8.91 6.47
N PHE A 22 5.33 9.69 7.49
CA PHE A 22 5.97 9.60 8.79
C PHE A 22 5.67 8.26 9.48
N THR A 23 6.67 7.67 10.14
CA THR A 23 6.58 6.33 10.74
C THR A 23 7.03 6.33 12.19
N TRP A 24 6.22 5.80 13.10
CA TRP A 24 6.73 5.42 14.42
C TRP A 24 6.02 4.21 15.04
N TYR A 25 6.82 3.41 15.74
CA TYR A 25 6.46 2.53 16.84
C TYR A 25 7.56 2.74 17.91
N LYS A 26 7.36 2.80 19.25
CA LYS A 26 6.44 2.09 20.14
C LYS A 26 5.68 2.96 21.20
N HIS A 27 4.50 2.43 21.60
CA HIS A 27 3.52 2.80 22.65
C HIS A 27 3.18 4.27 22.94
N GLY A 28 1.88 4.60 22.82
CA GLY A 28 1.28 5.74 23.51
C GLY A 28 0.09 6.39 22.81
N LYS A 29 -0.36 7.51 23.38
CA LYS A 29 -1.30 8.49 22.80
C LYS A 29 -0.61 9.83 22.72
N ARG A 30 -0.65 10.49 21.57
CA ARG A 30 0.18 11.67 21.32
C ARG A 30 -0.39 12.56 20.21
N GLN A 31 0.22 13.72 19.99
CA GLN A 31 -0.06 14.64 18.88
C GLN A 31 1.24 15.14 18.23
N ALA A 32 1.20 15.42 16.93
CA ALA A 32 2.38 15.87 16.18
C ALA A 32 2.06 17.07 15.29
N TRP A 33 3.07 17.92 15.10
CA TRP A 33 3.04 19.04 14.18
C TRP A 33 4.32 19.07 13.36
N VAL A 34 4.20 19.49 12.11
CA VAL A 34 5.35 19.81 11.26
C VAL A 34 5.20 21.23 10.73
N ASN A 35 6.21 22.07 10.94
CA ASN A 35 6.20 23.48 10.52
C ASN A 35 4.92 24.25 10.92
N GLY A 36 4.38 23.96 12.11
CA GLY A 36 3.15 24.56 12.62
C GLY A 36 1.85 23.89 12.15
N HIS A 37 1.89 22.97 11.19
CA HIS A 37 0.72 22.21 10.72
C HIS A 37 0.47 20.98 11.58
N HIS A 38 -0.77 20.80 12.04
CA HIS A 38 -1.16 19.64 12.86
C HIS A 38 -1.32 18.39 12.00
N ILE A 39 -0.52 17.36 12.27
CA ILE A 39 -0.57 16.06 11.59
C ILE A 39 -1.77 15.24 12.10
N GLY A 40 -2.18 15.46 13.34
CA GLY A 40 -3.28 14.78 13.99
C GLY A 40 -2.88 14.05 15.27
N ARG A 41 -3.82 13.25 15.78
CA ARG A 41 -3.60 12.36 16.93
C ARG A 41 -3.04 11.03 16.45
N TYR A 42 -2.04 10.53 17.15
CA TYR A 42 -1.55 9.18 16.96
C TYR A 42 -1.80 8.32 18.20
N TRP A 43 -2.20 7.08 17.95
CA TRP A 43 -2.55 6.14 19.00
C TRP A 43 -2.24 4.71 18.56
N THR A 44 -1.31 4.08 19.25
CA THR A 44 -0.95 2.67 19.03
C THR A 44 -1.94 1.71 19.70
N ARG A 45 -3.25 1.86 19.43
CA ARG A 45 -4.26 0.91 19.90
C ARG A 45 -4.19 -0.35 19.05
N VAL A 46 -4.21 -1.52 19.66
CA VAL A 46 -4.23 -2.79 18.92
C VAL A 46 -5.65 -3.10 18.46
N ALA A 47 -5.81 -3.47 17.19
CA ALA A 47 -7.08 -3.90 16.61
C ALA A 47 -7.53 -5.25 17.21
N PRO A 48 -8.84 -5.56 17.23
CA PRO A 48 -9.32 -6.90 17.56
C PRO A 48 -8.58 -7.98 16.77
N LYS A 49 -8.37 -9.15 17.37
CA LYS A 49 -7.72 -10.28 16.69
C LYS A 49 -8.65 -10.94 15.67
N ASP A 50 -9.95 -10.87 15.92
CA ASP A 50 -10.99 -11.48 15.10
C ASP A 50 -11.57 -10.48 14.08
N GLY A 51 -12.14 -11.02 13.00
CA GLY A 51 -12.85 -10.23 11.97
C GLY A 51 -12.10 -10.10 10.64
N CYS A 52 -10.81 -10.44 10.59
CA CYS A 52 -10.06 -10.51 9.34
C CYS A 52 -10.19 -11.91 8.73
N GLY A 53 -10.48 -11.96 7.43
CA GLY A 53 -10.65 -13.20 6.68
C GLY A 53 -10.31 -13.03 5.21
N LYS A 54 -10.50 -14.09 4.42
CA LYS A 54 -10.31 -14.02 2.97
C LYS A 54 -11.40 -13.13 2.36
N CYS A 55 -10.98 -12.06 1.69
CA CYS A 55 -11.88 -11.14 1.01
C CYS A 55 -12.29 -11.70 -0.36
N ASP A 56 -13.59 -11.71 -0.65
CA ASP A 56 -14.15 -11.94 -1.98
C ASP A 56 -15.01 -10.72 -2.35
N TYR A 57 -14.74 -10.13 -3.52
CA TYR A 57 -15.50 -8.96 -3.97
C TYR A 57 -16.97 -9.32 -4.29
N ARG A 58 -17.27 -10.58 -4.63
CA ARG A 58 -18.62 -11.05 -5.00
C ARG A 58 -19.52 -11.16 -3.78
N GLY A 59 -20.82 -10.90 -3.98
CA GLY A 59 -21.84 -10.97 -2.94
C GLY A 59 -21.89 -9.75 -2.03
N HIS A 60 -22.92 -9.69 -1.17
CA HIS A 60 -23.23 -8.51 -0.35
C HIS A 60 -22.04 -8.03 0.50
N TYR A 61 -21.81 -6.73 0.47
CA TYR A 61 -20.78 -6.09 1.27
C TYR A 61 -21.28 -5.83 2.71
N HIS A 62 -20.38 -6.01 3.67
CA HIS A 62 -20.52 -5.57 5.05
C HIS A 62 -19.14 -5.12 5.57
N THR A 63 -19.11 -4.27 6.58
CA THR A 63 -17.90 -3.55 7.00
C THR A 63 -16.74 -4.45 7.43
N SER A 64 -17.02 -5.65 7.95
CA SER A 64 -15.98 -6.62 8.34
C SER A 64 -15.57 -7.58 7.23
N LYS A 65 -16.22 -7.59 6.06
CA LYS A 65 -16.02 -8.61 5.01
C LYS A 65 -14.57 -8.72 4.54
N CYS A 66 -13.92 -7.57 4.43
CA CYS A 66 -12.55 -7.44 3.92
C CYS A 66 -11.66 -6.66 4.89
N ALA A 67 -11.94 -6.78 6.19
CA ALA A 67 -11.10 -6.18 7.21
C ALA A 67 -9.70 -6.79 7.15
N THR A 68 -8.68 -5.94 7.34
CA THR A 68 -7.27 -6.33 7.37
C THR A 68 -6.62 -5.79 8.64
N ASN A 69 -5.37 -6.19 8.90
CA ASN A 69 -4.56 -5.68 10.01
C ASN A 69 -5.09 -6.03 11.43
N CYS A 70 -5.84 -7.12 11.59
CA CYS A 70 -6.28 -7.62 12.90
C CYS A 70 -5.11 -8.02 13.79
N GLY A 71 -5.23 -7.81 15.10
CA GLY A 71 -4.19 -8.12 16.08
C GLY A 71 -2.96 -7.20 16.05
N ASN A 72 -2.89 -6.26 15.11
CA ASN A 72 -1.82 -5.28 14.97
C ASN A 72 -2.28 -3.88 15.43
N PRO A 73 -1.37 -2.92 15.64
CA PRO A 73 -1.76 -1.54 15.91
C PRO A 73 -2.61 -0.97 14.76
N THR A 74 -3.68 -0.26 15.11
CA THR A 74 -4.67 0.28 14.16
C THR A 74 -4.06 1.25 13.17
N GLN A 75 -3.01 1.98 13.57
CA GLN A 75 -2.27 2.89 12.72
C GLN A 75 -0.85 3.11 13.26
N ILE A 76 0.15 2.88 12.40
CA ILE A 76 1.58 3.12 12.70
C ILE A 76 2.23 4.12 11.74
N TRP A 77 1.51 4.51 10.69
CA TRP A 77 1.94 5.46 9.66
C TRP A 77 1.04 6.70 9.75
N TYR A 78 1.64 7.88 9.78
CA TYR A 78 0.93 9.15 9.83
C TYR A 78 1.38 10.01 8.64
N HIS A 79 0.43 10.45 7.83
CA HIS A 79 0.77 11.13 6.59
C HIS A 79 1.24 12.57 6.86
N ILE A 80 2.39 12.94 6.29
CA ILE A 80 2.83 14.34 6.22
C ILE A 80 2.70 14.79 4.77
N PRO A 81 1.75 15.67 4.44
CA PRO A 81 1.66 16.27 3.12
C PRO A 81 3.00 16.88 2.71
N ARG A 82 3.47 16.55 1.50
CA ARG A 82 4.76 17.06 0.99
C ARG A 82 4.83 18.59 1.00
N SER A 83 3.69 19.25 0.74
CA SER A 83 3.54 20.70 0.74
C SER A 83 3.77 21.38 2.10
N TRP A 84 3.78 20.62 3.21
CA TRP A 84 4.10 21.15 4.54
C TRP A 84 5.60 21.17 4.82
N LEU A 85 6.41 20.52 3.98
CA LEU A 85 7.85 20.34 4.18
C LEU A 85 8.65 21.31 3.31
N GLN A 86 9.68 21.90 3.91
CA GLN A 86 10.71 22.71 3.26
C GLN A 86 11.89 21.82 2.84
N ALA A 87 12.80 22.37 2.02
CA ALA A 87 14.00 21.66 1.59
C ALA A 87 14.94 21.31 2.77
N SER A 88 14.99 22.16 3.80
CA SER A 88 15.78 21.96 5.01
C SER A 88 15.12 22.65 6.19
N ASN A 89 15.64 22.42 7.40
CA ASN A 89 15.22 23.12 8.64
C ASN A 89 13.73 22.96 8.98
N ASN A 90 13.15 21.79 8.68
CA ASN A 90 11.80 21.45 9.11
C ASN A 90 11.75 21.26 10.63
N LEU A 91 10.74 21.83 11.27
CA LEU A 91 10.49 21.66 12.70
C LEU A 91 9.42 20.60 12.95
N LEU A 92 9.77 19.53 13.65
CA LEU A 92 8.85 18.53 14.15
C LEU A 92 8.60 18.77 15.64
N VAL A 93 7.34 18.99 16.02
CA VAL A 93 6.90 19.13 17.40
C VAL A 93 6.03 17.96 17.79
N LEU A 94 6.25 17.40 18.98
CA LEU A 94 5.57 16.20 19.45
C LEU A 94 5.08 16.43 20.87
N PHE A 95 3.81 16.11 21.11
CA PHE A 95 3.22 16.08 22.43
C PHE A 95 2.92 14.63 22.81
N GLU A 96 3.49 14.18 23.93
CA GLU A 96 3.31 12.84 24.48
C GLU A 96 2.34 12.88 25.66
N GLU A 97 1.27 12.08 25.62
CA GLU A 97 0.28 12.00 26.72
C GLU A 97 0.63 10.89 27.72
N THR A 98 1.16 9.75 27.25
CA THR A 98 1.26 8.51 28.05
C THR A 98 2.68 8.12 28.43
N GLY A 99 3.66 8.95 28.09
CA GLY A 99 5.08 8.65 28.22
C GLY A 99 5.58 7.70 27.13
N GLY A 100 6.83 7.90 26.72
CA GLY A 100 7.47 7.12 25.69
C GLY A 100 8.83 7.71 25.32
N LYS A 101 9.67 6.91 24.66
CA LYS A 101 10.95 7.40 24.15
C LYS A 101 10.67 8.24 22.89
N PRO A 102 11.32 9.39 22.68
CA PRO A 102 11.18 10.17 21.45
C PRO A 102 12.19 9.75 20.36
N PHE A 103 13.20 8.94 20.68
CA PHE A 103 14.35 8.68 19.81
C PHE A 103 14.13 7.61 18.72
N GLU A 104 13.16 6.71 18.86
CA GLU A 104 12.79 5.71 17.83
C GLU A 104 12.05 6.35 16.58
N ILE A 105 12.09 7.70 16.40
CA ILE A 105 11.22 8.48 15.48
C ILE A 105 11.94 8.59 14.17
N SER A 106 11.25 8.11 13.14
CA SER A 106 11.73 8.12 11.79
C SER A 106 10.70 8.77 10.88
N VAL A 107 11.12 9.82 10.19
CA VAL A 107 10.42 10.30 9.01
C VAL A 107 10.85 9.37 7.87
N LYS A 108 9.91 8.71 7.20
CA LYS A 108 10.23 7.85 6.05
C LYS A 108 9.56 8.39 4.80
N SER A 109 10.20 8.23 3.65
CA SER A 109 9.51 8.32 2.37
C SER A 109 8.73 7.03 2.15
N ARG A 110 7.50 7.14 1.63
CA ARG A 110 6.75 5.98 1.16
C ARG A 110 6.47 6.16 -0.32
N SER A 111 6.93 5.19 -1.09
CA SER A 111 6.60 5.02 -2.49
C SER A 111 6.09 3.60 -2.70
N THR A 112 5.19 3.42 -3.67
CA THR A 112 4.77 2.10 -4.11
C THR A 112 5.93 1.48 -4.89
N GLN A 113 6.57 0.46 -4.33
CA GLN A 113 7.71 -0.20 -4.97
C GLN A 113 7.26 -1.35 -5.88
N THR A 114 6.31 -2.16 -5.40
CA THR A 114 5.81 -3.33 -6.11
C THR A 114 4.32 -3.19 -6.27
N ILE A 115 3.84 -3.39 -7.50
CA ILE A 115 2.41 -3.50 -7.81
C ILE A 115 2.18 -4.93 -8.26
N CYS A 116 1.18 -5.58 -7.68
CA CYS A 116 0.76 -6.91 -8.11
C CYS A 116 -0.72 -6.89 -8.42
N ALA A 117 -1.13 -7.77 -9.32
CA ALA A 117 -2.53 -8.04 -9.54
C ALA A 117 -2.71 -9.46 -10.10
N GLU A 118 -3.92 -9.98 -9.98
CA GLU A 118 -4.35 -11.29 -10.43
C GLU A 118 -5.68 -11.13 -11.16
N VAL A 119 -5.82 -11.78 -12.30
CA VAL A 119 -7.07 -11.82 -13.07
C VAL A 119 -7.35 -13.26 -13.47
N SER A 120 -8.64 -13.62 -13.48
CA SER A 120 -9.11 -14.95 -13.84
C SER A 120 -10.37 -14.82 -14.69
N GLU A 121 -10.73 -15.88 -15.40
CA GLU A 121 -11.93 -15.92 -16.26
C GLU A 121 -13.24 -15.65 -15.50
N SER A 122 -13.24 -15.84 -14.19
CA SER A 122 -14.39 -15.58 -13.32
C SER A 122 -14.53 -14.12 -12.87
N HIS A 123 -13.53 -13.27 -13.16
CA HIS A 123 -13.63 -11.84 -12.89
C HIS A 123 -14.56 -11.17 -13.90
N TYR A 124 -15.20 -10.07 -13.51
CA TYR A 124 -15.96 -9.25 -14.45
C TYR A 124 -15.01 -8.44 -15.34
N PRO A 125 -15.39 -8.17 -16.60
CA PRO A 125 -14.64 -7.24 -17.45
C PRO A 125 -14.68 -5.81 -16.88
N SER A 126 -13.75 -4.98 -17.35
CA SER A 126 -13.70 -3.56 -17.02
C SER A 126 -15.06 -2.87 -17.21
N LEU A 127 -15.46 -2.03 -16.26
CA LEU A 127 -16.70 -1.27 -16.34
C LEU A 127 -16.76 -0.33 -17.55
N GLN A 128 -15.62 0.08 -18.09
CA GLN A 128 -15.56 0.89 -19.32
C GLN A 128 -16.08 0.12 -20.55
N ASN A 129 -16.01 -1.21 -20.50
CA ASN A 129 -16.50 -2.08 -21.55
C ASN A 129 -18.00 -2.38 -21.42
N TRP A 130 -18.63 -2.01 -20.30
CA TRP A 130 -20.07 -2.14 -20.11
C TRP A 130 -20.79 -1.03 -20.87
N SER A 131 -21.25 -1.34 -22.09
CA SER A 131 -22.19 -0.46 -22.80
C SER A 131 -23.62 -0.97 -22.62
N PRO A 132 -24.62 -0.10 -22.35
CA PRO A 132 -26.04 -0.48 -22.26
C PRO A 132 -26.64 -1.07 -23.55
N SER A 133 -25.90 -1.05 -24.65
CA SER A 133 -26.34 -1.46 -25.98
C SER A 133 -25.99 -2.92 -26.24
N ASP A 134 -26.71 -3.83 -25.58
CA ASP A 134 -26.79 -5.23 -25.98
C ASP A 134 -27.56 -5.34 -27.32
N PHE A 135 -26.89 -5.03 -28.43
CA PHE A 135 -27.22 -5.58 -29.73
C PHE A 135 -25.95 -6.20 -30.31
N ILE A 136 -26.00 -7.53 -30.42
CA ILE A 136 -24.92 -8.44 -30.77
C ILE A 136 -24.22 -8.00 -32.05
N ASP A 137 -23.04 -7.41 -31.93
CA ASP A 137 -22.02 -7.55 -32.95
C ASP A 137 -21.11 -8.72 -32.54
N GLN A 138 -20.87 -9.67 -33.44
CA GLN A 138 -20.03 -10.84 -33.17
C GLN A 138 -18.56 -10.46 -32.90
N ASN A 139 -18.21 -9.19 -33.13
CA ASN A 139 -16.95 -8.58 -32.72
C ASN A 139 -16.87 -8.24 -31.21
N SER A 140 -17.94 -8.43 -30.43
CA SER A 140 -18.00 -8.09 -29.00
C SER A 140 -17.43 -9.15 -28.05
N LYS A 141 -17.08 -10.36 -28.53
CA LYS A 141 -16.53 -11.43 -27.68
C LYS A 141 -15.25 -11.00 -26.94
N ASN A 142 -14.40 -10.18 -27.58
CA ASN A 142 -13.18 -9.67 -26.96
C ASN A 142 -13.45 -8.55 -25.93
N LYS A 143 -14.63 -7.93 -25.93
CA LYS A 143 -14.97 -6.81 -25.04
C LYS A 143 -15.29 -7.27 -23.61
N MET A 144 -15.67 -8.54 -23.45
CA MET A 144 -16.08 -9.15 -22.17
C MET A 144 -14.93 -9.86 -21.45
N THR A 145 -13.72 -9.89 -22.02
CA THR A 145 -12.56 -10.55 -21.41
C THR A 145 -12.06 -9.73 -20.21
N PRO A 146 -11.87 -10.34 -19.03
CA PRO A 146 -11.26 -9.67 -17.89
C PRO A 146 -9.79 -9.33 -18.17
N GLU A 147 -9.44 -8.07 -17.95
CA GLU A 147 -8.10 -7.55 -18.19
C GLU A 147 -7.56 -6.83 -16.97
N MET A 148 -6.24 -6.79 -16.87
CA MET A 148 -5.50 -6.19 -15.78
C MET A 148 -4.57 -5.13 -16.33
N HIS A 149 -4.69 -3.91 -15.82
CA HIS A 149 -3.84 -2.78 -16.20
C HIS A 149 -2.94 -2.43 -15.01
N LEU A 150 -1.63 -2.49 -15.23
CA LEU A 150 -0.63 -2.06 -14.26
C LEU A 150 -0.04 -0.72 -14.72
N GLN A 151 -0.06 0.27 -13.84
CA GLN A 151 0.48 1.60 -14.09
C GLN A 151 1.23 2.09 -12.85
N CYS A 152 2.37 2.74 -13.06
CA CYS A 152 3.11 3.43 -12.02
C CYS A 152 2.59 4.85 -11.81
N ASP A 153 2.86 5.42 -10.63
CA ASP A 153 2.67 6.85 -10.38
C ASP A 153 3.47 7.69 -11.38
N ASP A 154 3.06 8.95 -11.57
CA ASP A 154 3.73 9.88 -12.49
C ASP A 154 5.25 9.95 -12.23
N GLY A 155 6.03 9.97 -13.31
CA GLY A 155 7.49 9.99 -13.25
C GLY A 155 8.16 8.65 -12.91
N HIS A 156 7.40 7.59 -12.67
CA HIS A 156 7.92 6.25 -12.40
C HIS A 156 7.65 5.30 -13.58
N THR A 157 8.52 4.29 -13.73
CA THR A 157 8.41 3.25 -14.75
C THR A 157 8.59 1.88 -14.12
N ILE A 158 7.86 0.87 -14.62
CA ILE A 158 8.07 -0.52 -14.21
C ILE A 158 9.48 -0.93 -14.68
N SER A 159 10.38 -1.17 -13.73
CA SER A 159 11.78 -1.50 -14.00
C SER A 159 12.04 -3.01 -14.08
N SER A 160 11.22 -3.81 -13.41
CA SER A 160 11.36 -5.27 -13.38
C SER A 160 10.01 -5.95 -13.13
N ILE A 161 9.93 -7.23 -13.50
CA ILE A 161 8.83 -8.13 -13.16
C ILE A 161 9.38 -9.21 -12.24
N GLU A 162 8.99 -9.18 -10.97
CA GLU A 162 9.47 -10.12 -9.95
C GLU A 162 8.83 -11.51 -10.08
N PHE A 163 7.59 -11.56 -10.57
CA PHE A 163 6.82 -12.80 -10.71
C PHE A 163 5.79 -12.69 -11.83
N ALA A 164 5.65 -13.75 -12.62
CA ALA A 164 4.57 -13.91 -13.58
C ALA A 164 4.21 -15.39 -13.72
N SER A 165 2.91 -15.71 -13.72
CA SER A 165 2.42 -17.06 -13.88
C SER A 165 1.05 -17.07 -14.53
N TYR A 166 0.92 -17.77 -15.65
CA TYR A 166 -0.35 -18.11 -16.27
C TYR A 166 -0.75 -19.55 -15.90
N GLY A 167 -1.95 -19.74 -15.36
CA GLY A 167 -2.44 -21.02 -14.85
C GLY A 167 -3.16 -20.86 -13.52
N THR A 168 -2.67 -21.54 -12.47
CA THR A 168 -3.29 -21.55 -11.13
C THR A 168 -2.37 -21.00 -10.03
N PRO A 169 -1.85 -19.76 -10.15
CA PRO A 169 -0.96 -19.19 -9.14
C PRO A 169 -1.61 -19.17 -7.75
N GLN A 170 -0.79 -19.21 -6.70
CA GLN A 170 -1.24 -19.21 -5.31
C GLN A 170 -0.63 -18.05 -4.55
N GLY A 171 -1.28 -17.66 -3.45
CA GLY A 171 -0.80 -16.60 -2.56
C GLY A 171 -1.49 -15.27 -2.78
N SER A 172 -0.80 -14.19 -2.42
CA SER A 172 -1.27 -12.81 -2.53
C SER A 172 -0.15 -11.92 -3.03
N CYS A 173 -0.42 -10.64 -3.29
CA CYS A 173 0.62 -9.68 -3.68
C CYS A 173 1.86 -9.77 -2.77
N GLN A 174 3.05 -9.75 -3.38
CA GLN A 174 4.39 -10.00 -2.78
C GLN A 174 4.64 -11.42 -2.24
N MET A 175 3.64 -12.30 -2.27
CA MET A 175 3.72 -13.70 -1.83
C MET A 175 3.15 -14.66 -2.89
N PHE A 176 3.14 -14.24 -4.16
CA PHE A 176 2.68 -15.09 -5.23
C PHE A 176 3.68 -16.23 -5.47
N SER A 177 3.14 -17.39 -5.80
CA SER A 177 3.90 -18.61 -6.08
C SER A 177 3.27 -19.40 -7.21
N GLN A 178 4.08 -20.22 -7.88
CA GLN A 178 3.61 -21.09 -8.96
C GLN A 178 2.65 -22.14 -8.40
N GLY A 179 1.56 -22.39 -9.11
CA GLY A 179 0.63 -23.47 -8.82
C GLY A 179 0.94 -24.75 -9.57
N GLN A 180 0.02 -25.71 -9.48
CA GLN A 180 0.12 -26.99 -10.22
C GLN A 180 0.02 -26.80 -11.74
N CYS A 181 -0.68 -25.77 -12.18
CA CYS A 181 -0.71 -25.36 -13.59
C CYS A 181 0.06 -24.05 -13.72
N HIS A 182 1.14 -24.08 -14.49
CA HIS A 182 1.98 -22.92 -14.78
C HIS A 182 2.56 -23.04 -16.19
N ALA A 183 2.40 -22.00 -17.01
CA ALA A 183 3.06 -21.92 -18.31
C ALA A 183 4.53 -21.48 -18.13
N PRO A 184 5.54 -22.30 -18.49
CA PRO A 184 6.96 -22.01 -18.21
C PRO A 184 7.50 -20.72 -18.84
N ASN A 185 6.87 -20.25 -19.93
CA ASN A 185 7.24 -19.03 -20.64
C ASN A 185 6.54 -17.76 -20.11
N SER A 186 5.74 -17.86 -19.04
CA SER A 186 4.94 -16.73 -18.51
C SER A 186 5.79 -15.48 -18.28
N LEU A 187 6.92 -15.61 -17.58
CA LEU A 187 7.82 -14.49 -17.27
C LEU A 187 8.48 -13.92 -18.53
N ALA A 188 8.98 -14.78 -19.42
CA ALA A 188 9.64 -14.34 -20.64
C ALA A 188 8.70 -13.58 -21.60
N LEU A 189 7.40 -13.87 -21.56
CA LEU A 189 6.41 -13.18 -22.40
C LEU A 189 6.08 -11.76 -21.92
N VAL A 190 6.11 -11.53 -20.60
CA VAL A 190 5.73 -10.24 -20.01
C VAL A 190 6.93 -9.35 -19.73
N SER A 191 8.12 -9.92 -19.55
CA SER A 191 9.38 -9.19 -19.41
C SER A 191 9.85 -8.74 -20.79
N LYS A 192 9.77 -7.43 -21.06
CA LYS A 192 10.20 -6.82 -22.32
C LYS A 192 11.44 -5.95 -22.11
#